data_AF-A0A5J4W187-F1
#
_entry.id   AF-A0A5J4W187-F1
#
_cell.length_a   1.000
_cell.length_b   1.000
_cell.length_c   1.000
_cell.angle_alpha   90.00
_cell.angle_beta   90.00
_cell.angle_gamma   90.00
#
_symmetry.space_group_name_H-M   'P 1'
#
loop_
_entity.id
_entity.type
_entity.pdbx_description
1 polymer ?
#
loop_
_entity_poly.entity_id
_entity_poly.type
_entity_poly.pdbx_seq_one_letter_code
_entity_poly.pdbx_strand_id
1 'polypeptide(L)'
;MDKLKEQQELARIKSEQDEFDAQKKEVEEQEFTRHIMEDIAQEKLKEQQKQEQQIEMDQFLEKLIPIAAQMKEETVSKTIKEQVKKAMINIVNYTKIGQKEGEKKQVTCKLIDLTLVEDGDLCVIDFDINKKLSIEETDKIRQNIIDTMLPANVGLVKTAHRGLHAYCNRDGYTLPSNRCVKCIVLDNIEIDIFGQMFKYKEYGGMEQKELAQNRVVGPNSSFRETKKQQKRDSQI
;
A
#
# COMPACT_ATOMS: atom_id res chain seq x y z
N MET A 1 62.70 -68.69 35.50
CA MET A 1 63.19 -67.36 35.06
C MET A 1 62.38 -66.82 33.89
N ASP A 2 61.90 -67.66 32.96
CA ASP A 2 61.24 -67.18 31.73
C ASP A 2 59.82 -66.63 31.91
N LYS A 3 58.98 -67.22 32.77
CA LYS A 3 57.60 -66.76 32.99
C LYS A 3 57.50 -65.33 33.56
N LEU A 4 58.48 -64.88 34.33
CA LEU A 4 58.48 -63.53 34.92
C LEU A 4 58.82 -62.46 33.89
N LYS A 5 59.73 -62.77 32.95
CA LYS A 5 60.08 -61.89 31.82
C LYS A 5 58.92 -61.74 30.85
N GLU A 6 58.21 -62.84 30.58
CA GLU A 6 57.03 -62.85 29.71
C GLU A 6 55.89 -62.00 30.29
N GLN A 7 55.66 -62.06 31.60
CA GLN A 7 54.67 -61.20 32.28
C GLN A 7 55.04 -59.71 32.25
N GLN A 8 56.32 -59.37 32.41
CA GLN A 8 56.78 -57.98 32.29
C GLN A 8 56.60 -57.45 30.87
N GLU A 9 56.90 -58.26 29.85
CA GLU A 9 56.74 -57.85 28.45
C GLU A 9 55.27 -57.68 28.05
N LEU A 10 54.38 -58.57 28.51
CA LEU A 10 52.93 -58.41 28.32
C LEU A 10 52.37 -57.14 29.00
N ALA A 11 52.87 -56.80 30.19
CA ALA A 11 52.49 -55.58 30.88
C ALA A 11 52.98 -54.32 30.13
N ARG A 12 54.19 -54.37 29.55
CA ARG A 12 54.74 -53.29 28.72
C ARG A 12 53.89 -53.07 27.46
N ILE A 13 53.60 -54.14 26.71
CA ILE A 13 52.78 -54.07 25.49
C ILE A 13 51.39 -53.53 25.80
N LYS A 14 50.77 -53.96 26.91
CA LYS A 14 49.46 -53.44 27.31
C LYS A 14 49.51 -51.95 27.65
N SER A 15 50.54 -51.49 28.36
CA SER A 15 50.72 -50.06 28.67
C SER A 15 50.94 -49.23 27.41
N GLU A 16 51.72 -49.73 26.45
CA GLU A 16 51.96 -49.06 25.16
C GLU A 16 50.67 -48.98 24.32
N GLN A 17 49.85 -50.03 24.35
CA GLN A 17 48.55 -50.04 23.67
C GLN A 17 47.56 -49.06 24.32
N ASP A 18 47.48 -49.06 25.65
CA ASP A 18 46.60 -48.14 26.40
C ASP A 18 47.01 -46.66 26.16
N GLU A 19 48.32 -46.38 26.06
CA GLU A 19 48.84 -45.05 25.73
C GLU A 19 48.53 -44.64 24.29
N PHE A 20 48.68 -45.55 23.33
CA PHE A 20 48.33 -45.31 21.92
C PHE A 20 46.83 -45.05 21.75
N ASP A 21 45.98 -45.83 22.42
CA ASP A 21 44.53 -45.67 22.36
C ASP A 21 44.08 -44.35 23.03
N ALA A 22 44.75 -43.93 24.11
CA ALA A 22 44.52 -42.63 24.74
C ALA A 22 44.89 -41.47 23.80
N GLN A 23 46.07 -41.53 23.16
CA GLN A 23 46.52 -40.51 22.20
C GLN A 23 45.61 -40.43 20.98
N LYS A 24 45.17 -41.58 20.44
CA LYS A 24 44.24 -41.62 19.30
C LYS A 24 42.90 -40.97 19.65
N LYS A 25 42.36 -41.27 20.83
CA LYS A 25 41.11 -40.66 21.30
C LYS A 25 41.24 -39.14 21.49
N GLU A 26 42.37 -38.67 22.01
CA GLU A 26 42.63 -37.24 22.17
C GLU A 26 42.69 -36.52 20.81
N VAL A 27 43.34 -37.14 19.80
CA VAL A 27 43.38 -36.60 18.44
C VAL A 27 41.98 -36.55 17.82
N GLU A 28 41.17 -37.60 17.97
CA GLU A 28 39.78 -37.64 17.48
C GLU A 28 38.89 -36.57 18.14
N GLU A 29 39.03 -36.34 19.46
CA GLU A 29 38.32 -35.28 20.17
C GLU A 29 38.77 -33.87 19.73
N GLN A 30 40.07 -33.68 19.45
CA GLN A 30 40.59 -32.42 18.91
C GLN A 30 40.09 -32.16 17.48
N GLU A 31 40.07 -33.16 16.61
CA GLU A 31 39.53 -33.06 15.24
C GLU A 31 38.04 -32.75 15.26
N PHE A 32 37.26 -33.42 16.12
CA PHE A 32 35.84 -33.14 16.29
C PHE A 32 35.59 -31.68 16.74
N THR A 33 36.36 -31.22 17.73
CA THR A 33 36.26 -29.83 18.22
C THR A 33 36.62 -28.83 17.12
N ARG A 34 37.61 -29.14 16.29
CA ARG A 34 38.01 -28.30 15.15
C ARG A 34 36.88 -28.17 14.12
N HIS A 35 36.24 -29.27 13.76
CA HIS A 35 35.11 -29.25 12.82
C HIS A 35 33.93 -28.41 13.32
N ILE A 36 33.57 -28.53 14.60
CA ILE A 36 32.50 -27.70 15.19
C ILE A 36 32.86 -26.21 15.13
N MET A 37 34.11 -25.84 15.41
CA MET A 37 34.54 -24.44 15.30
C MET A 37 34.52 -23.91 13.87
N GLU A 38 34.91 -24.73 12.88
CA GLU A 38 34.84 -24.39 11.46
C GLU A 38 33.39 -24.16 11.01
N ASP A 39 32.46 -25.03 11.42
CA ASP A 39 31.04 -24.91 11.09
C ASP A 39 30.43 -23.62 11.69
N ILE A 40 30.71 -23.33 12.97
CA ILE A 40 30.25 -22.09 13.62
C ILE A 40 30.82 -20.85 12.92
N ALA A 41 32.08 -20.89 12.49
CA ALA A 41 32.70 -19.78 11.77
C ALA A 41 32.04 -19.56 10.40
N GLN A 42 31.72 -20.64 9.67
CA GLN A 42 31.00 -20.55 8.40
C GLN A 42 29.59 -20.00 8.56
N GLU A 43 28.86 -20.41 9.60
CA GLU A 43 27.50 -19.93 9.85
C GLU A 43 27.49 -18.43 10.17
N LYS A 44 28.41 -17.96 11.03
CA LYS A 44 28.58 -16.54 11.34
C LYS A 44 28.94 -15.71 10.11
N LEU A 45 29.77 -16.23 9.22
CA LEU A 45 30.14 -15.55 7.98
C LEU A 45 28.92 -15.37 7.06
N LYS A 46 28.09 -16.41 6.91
CA LYS A 46 26.85 -16.34 6.13
C LYS A 46 25.86 -15.34 6.72
N GLU A 47 25.75 -15.30 8.05
CA GLU A 47 24.85 -14.36 8.73
C GLU A 47 25.31 -12.91 8.57
N GLN A 48 26.61 -12.64 8.68
CA GLN A 48 27.18 -11.31 8.40
C GLN A 48 26.93 -10.88 6.95
N GLN A 49 27.19 -11.74 5.97
CA GLN A 49 26.93 -11.43 4.56
C GLN A 49 25.46 -11.09 4.30
N LYS A 50 24.54 -11.80 4.96
CA LYS A 50 23.11 -11.52 4.85
C LYS A 50 22.75 -10.16 5.47
N GLN A 51 23.33 -9.82 6.61
CA GLN A 51 23.12 -8.51 7.25
C GLN A 51 23.67 -7.38 6.40
N GLU A 52 24.86 -7.52 5.82
CA GLU A 52 25.47 -6.53 4.92
C GLU A 52 24.60 -6.29 3.68
N GLN A 53 24.12 -7.37 3.04
CA GLN A 53 23.19 -7.27 1.90
C GLN A 53 21.88 -6.59 2.28
N GLN A 54 21.35 -6.87 3.48
CA GLN A 54 20.13 -6.21 3.96
C GLN A 54 20.35 -4.71 4.17
N ILE A 55 21.48 -4.32 4.80
CA ILE A 55 21.85 -2.91 5.00
C ILE A 55 22.03 -2.20 3.65
N GLU A 56 22.67 -2.84 2.67
CA GLU A 56 22.84 -2.28 1.32
C GLU A 56 21.49 -2.06 0.63
N MET A 57 20.58 -3.04 0.73
CA MET A 57 19.22 -2.93 0.20
C MET A 57 18.43 -1.81 0.87
N ASP A 58 18.50 -1.69 2.19
CA ASP A 58 17.80 -0.65 2.95
C ASP A 58 18.34 0.75 2.58
N GLN A 59 19.66 0.91 2.45
CA GLN A 59 20.29 2.16 1.98
C GLN A 59 19.90 2.51 0.54
N PHE A 60 19.71 1.51 -0.32
CA PHE A 60 19.24 1.72 -1.68
C PHE A 60 17.77 2.16 -1.70
N LEU A 61 16.90 1.52 -0.91
CA LEU A 61 15.50 1.89 -0.76
C LEU A 61 15.34 3.31 -0.18
N GLU A 62 16.13 3.69 0.82
CA GLU A 62 16.15 5.05 1.36
C GLU A 62 16.46 6.11 0.30
N LYS A 63 17.29 5.79 -0.70
CA LYS A 63 17.61 6.70 -1.81
C LYS A 63 16.50 6.72 -2.88
N LEU A 64 15.77 5.63 -3.06
CA LEU A 64 14.68 5.55 -4.05
C LEU A 64 13.37 6.18 -3.57
N ILE A 65 13.05 6.11 -2.28
CA ILE A 65 11.84 6.71 -1.70
C ILE A 65 11.69 8.20 -2.05
N PRO A 66 12.70 9.08 -1.84
CA PRO A 66 12.58 10.50 -2.16
C PRO A 66 12.51 10.75 -3.67
N ILE A 67 13.18 9.93 -4.51
CA ILE A 67 13.10 10.04 -5.97
C ILE A 67 11.68 9.69 -6.44
N ALA A 68 11.11 8.61 -5.93
CA ALA A 68 9.73 8.22 -6.23
C ALA A 68 8.73 9.28 -5.74
N ALA A 69 8.97 9.87 -4.57
CA ALA A 69 8.16 10.97 -4.05
C ALA A 69 8.25 12.23 -4.94
N GLN A 70 9.45 12.59 -5.39
CA GLN A 70 9.68 13.72 -6.30
C GLN A 70 9.04 13.46 -7.67
N MET A 71 9.24 12.28 -8.25
CA MET A 71 8.60 11.89 -9.52
C MET A 71 7.07 11.89 -9.39
N LYS A 72 6.52 11.47 -8.25
CA LYS A 72 5.07 11.55 -7.97
C LYS A 72 4.59 13.00 -7.86
N GLU A 73 5.33 13.87 -7.19
CA GLU A 73 4.99 15.29 -7.09
C GLU A 73 5.05 16.00 -8.46
N GLU A 74 6.01 15.62 -9.31
CA GLU A 74 6.13 16.09 -10.70
C GLU A 74 5.04 15.51 -11.63
N THR A 75 4.64 14.25 -11.43
CA THR A 75 3.62 13.56 -12.26
C THR A 75 2.19 13.97 -11.89
N VAL A 76 1.96 14.42 -10.64
CA VAL A 76 0.63 14.81 -10.12
C VAL A 76 0.58 16.32 -9.81
N SER A 77 1.10 17.16 -10.72
CA SER A 77 1.04 18.61 -10.52
C SER A 77 -0.39 19.17 -10.62
N LYS A 78 -1.32 18.44 -11.25
CA LYS A 78 -2.72 18.86 -11.42
C LYS A 78 -3.54 18.53 -10.18
N THR A 79 -4.19 19.55 -9.65
CA THR A 79 -5.24 19.38 -8.62
C THR A 79 -6.38 18.51 -9.15
N ILE A 80 -7.09 17.81 -8.27
CA ILE A 80 -8.27 17.01 -8.65
C ILE A 80 -9.28 17.86 -9.45
N LYS A 81 -9.45 19.13 -9.07
CA LYS A 81 -10.33 20.08 -9.76
C LYS A 81 -9.91 20.33 -11.22
N GLU A 82 -8.61 20.42 -11.49
CA GLU A 82 -8.08 20.59 -12.84
C GLU A 82 -8.29 19.32 -13.67
N GLN A 83 -8.04 18.15 -13.07
CA GLN A 83 -8.25 16.86 -13.72
C GLN A 83 -9.73 16.64 -14.10
N VAL A 84 -10.67 16.96 -13.19
CA VAL A 84 -12.10 16.75 -13.44
C VAL A 84 -12.76 17.87 -14.26
N LYS A 85 -12.04 18.96 -14.57
CA LYS A 85 -12.63 20.17 -15.18
C LYS A 85 -13.38 19.87 -16.48
N LYS A 86 -12.82 19.02 -17.35
CA LYS A 86 -13.45 18.60 -18.62
C LYS A 86 -14.49 17.50 -18.44
N ALA A 87 -14.46 16.81 -17.30
CA ALA A 87 -15.39 15.74 -16.94
C ALA A 87 -16.62 16.23 -16.16
N MET A 88 -16.69 17.52 -15.82
CA MET A 88 -17.85 18.09 -15.12
C MET A 88 -19.01 18.36 -16.08
N ILE A 89 -20.09 17.59 -15.95
CA ILE A 89 -21.32 17.74 -16.74
C ILE A 89 -22.40 18.41 -15.89
N ASN A 90 -23.02 19.45 -16.42
CA ASN A 90 -24.17 20.09 -15.78
C ASN A 90 -25.40 19.20 -15.89
N ILE A 91 -26.02 18.87 -14.75
CA ILE A 91 -27.34 18.23 -14.70
C ILE A 91 -28.40 19.33 -14.62
N VAL A 92 -29.44 19.18 -15.43
CA VAL A 92 -30.60 20.06 -15.49
C VAL A 92 -31.83 19.28 -15.07
N ASN A 93 -32.75 19.92 -14.34
CA ASN A 93 -33.98 19.28 -13.93
C ASN A 93 -34.91 19.04 -15.14
N TYR A 94 -35.36 17.79 -15.32
CA TYR A 94 -36.22 17.34 -16.40
C TYR A 94 -37.71 17.69 -16.22
N THR A 95 -38.15 18.18 -15.04
CA THR A 95 -39.57 18.48 -14.78
C THR A 95 -40.14 19.70 -15.51
N LYS A 96 -39.38 20.37 -16.39
CA LYS A 96 -39.89 21.48 -17.22
C LYS A 96 -40.01 21.05 -18.68
N ILE A 97 -40.98 20.17 -18.94
CA ILE A 97 -41.50 19.87 -20.29
C ILE A 97 -42.04 21.20 -20.85
N GLY A 98 -41.29 21.88 -21.72
CA GLY A 98 -41.71 23.15 -22.33
C GLY A 98 -40.63 24.21 -22.50
N GLN A 99 -39.36 23.99 -22.12
CA GLN A 99 -38.30 24.97 -22.38
C GLN A 99 -38.06 25.14 -23.89
N LYS A 100 -38.25 26.36 -24.39
CA LYS A 100 -37.99 26.72 -25.79
C LYS A 100 -36.47 26.80 -26.04
N GLU A 101 -36.07 26.49 -27.26
CA GLU A 101 -34.69 26.63 -27.71
C GLU A 101 -34.20 28.08 -27.51
N GLY A 102 -33.13 28.26 -26.72
CA GLY A 102 -32.57 29.59 -26.37
C GLY A 102 -32.77 30.04 -24.92
N GLU A 103 -33.62 29.39 -24.12
CA GLU A 103 -33.76 29.72 -22.69
C GLU A 103 -32.61 29.13 -21.85
N LYS A 104 -32.11 29.91 -20.87
CA LYS A 104 -31.04 29.45 -19.96
C LYS A 104 -31.54 28.25 -19.14
N LYS A 105 -30.98 27.08 -19.43
CA LYS A 105 -31.22 25.86 -18.63
C LYS A 105 -30.75 26.10 -17.19
N GLN A 106 -31.64 25.91 -16.22
CA GLN A 106 -31.30 26.04 -14.82
C GLN A 106 -30.50 24.81 -14.39
N VAL A 107 -29.17 24.97 -14.29
CA VAL A 107 -28.28 23.91 -13.79
C VAL A 107 -28.65 23.62 -12.34
N THR A 108 -29.05 22.38 -12.08
CA THR A 108 -29.53 21.93 -10.76
C THR A 108 -28.39 21.30 -9.96
N CYS A 109 -27.48 20.60 -10.63
CA CYS A 109 -26.24 20.12 -10.03
C CYS A 109 -25.16 19.90 -11.11
N LYS A 110 -23.95 19.53 -10.68
CA LYS A 110 -22.86 19.14 -11.57
C LYS A 110 -22.45 17.71 -11.23
N LEU A 111 -22.28 16.87 -12.24
CA LEU A 111 -21.74 15.52 -12.09
C LEU A 111 -20.32 15.45 -12.61
N ILE A 112 -19.49 14.56 -12.07
CA ILE A 112 -18.18 14.22 -12.60
C ILE A 112 -18.33 12.89 -13.33
N ASP A 113 -18.14 12.91 -14.64
CA ASP A 113 -18.11 11.71 -15.45
C ASP A 113 -16.69 11.16 -15.47
N LEU A 114 -16.42 10.14 -14.64
CA LEU A 114 -15.09 9.54 -14.51
C LEU A 114 -14.57 8.98 -15.84
N THR A 115 -15.43 8.71 -16.82
CA THR A 115 -15.02 8.21 -18.15
C THR A 115 -14.38 9.30 -19.03
N LEU A 116 -14.59 10.57 -18.69
CA LEU A 116 -14.07 11.74 -19.40
C LEU A 116 -12.77 12.29 -18.78
N VAL A 117 -12.32 11.73 -17.65
CA VAL A 117 -11.03 12.09 -17.05
C VAL A 117 -9.92 11.48 -17.90
N GLU A 118 -8.92 12.27 -18.29
CA GLU A 118 -7.90 11.83 -19.27
C GLU A 118 -6.85 10.90 -18.65
N ASP A 119 -6.55 11.09 -17.36
CA ASP A 119 -5.32 10.58 -16.74
C ASP A 119 -5.43 9.10 -16.30
N GLY A 120 -6.63 8.51 -16.34
CA GLY A 120 -6.86 7.11 -15.99
C GLY A 120 -6.67 6.77 -14.51
N ASP A 121 -6.18 7.70 -13.69
CA ASP A 121 -5.70 7.42 -12.34
C ASP A 121 -6.68 7.82 -11.22
N LEU A 122 -7.81 8.45 -11.54
CA LEU A 122 -8.74 8.93 -10.53
C LEU A 122 -9.54 7.78 -9.90
N CYS A 123 -9.80 7.84 -8.60
CA CYS A 123 -10.78 6.99 -7.93
C CYS A 123 -11.65 7.80 -6.95
N VAL A 124 -12.78 7.21 -6.58
CA VAL A 124 -13.69 7.74 -5.58
C VAL A 124 -13.79 6.73 -4.45
N ILE A 125 -13.48 7.17 -3.23
CA ILE A 125 -13.72 6.42 -2.01
C ILE A 125 -15.00 6.99 -1.39
N ASP A 126 -16.03 6.16 -1.27
CA ASP A 126 -17.29 6.51 -0.62
C ASP A 126 -17.31 5.92 0.79
N PHE A 127 -17.41 6.80 1.77
CA PHE A 127 -17.55 6.47 3.19
C PHE A 127 -19.02 6.61 3.57
N ASP A 128 -19.75 5.49 3.62
CA ASP A 128 -21.13 5.45 4.14
C ASP A 128 -21.08 5.35 5.66
N ILE A 129 -21.47 6.44 6.32
CA ILE A 129 -21.46 6.52 7.78
C ILE A 129 -22.83 6.07 8.30
N ASN A 130 -22.84 5.28 9.37
CA ASN A 130 -24.05 4.75 9.98
C ASN A 130 -25.10 5.86 10.23
N LYS A 131 -26.24 5.72 9.55
CA LYS A 131 -27.34 6.71 9.53
C LYS A 131 -28.05 6.85 10.87
N LYS A 132 -27.85 5.89 11.80
CA LYS A 132 -28.43 5.91 13.15
C LYS A 132 -27.75 6.91 14.10
N LEU A 133 -26.57 7.41 13.73
CA LEU A 133 -25.78 8.34 14.55
C LEU A 133 -26.31 9.78 14.49
N SER A 134 -26.08 10.53 15.58
CA SER A 134 -26.41 11.96 15.66
C SER A 134 -25.62 12.78 14.66
N ILE A 135 -26.10 14.00 14.33
CA ILE A 135 -25.45 14.94 13.40
C ILE A 135 -24.02 15.22 13.84
N GLU A 136 -23.85 15.48 15.13
CA GLU A 136 -22.58 15.77 15.78
C GLU A 136 -21.62 14.58 15.68
N GLU A 137 -22.10 13.36 15.95
CA GLU A 137 -21.29 12.14 15.88
C GLU A 137 -20.80 11.87 14.45
N THR A 138 -21.70 11.97 13.46
CA THR A 138 -21.32 11.79 12.05
C THR A 138 -20.36 12.87 11.58
N ASP A 139 -20.52 14.11 12.02
CA ASP A 139 -19.61 15.19 11.67
C ASP A 139 -18.22 14.98 12.29
N LYS A 140 -18.16 14.48 13.52
CA LYS A 140 -16.90 14.07 14.18
C LYS A 140 -16.22 12.93 13.43
N ILE A 141 -16.96 11.90 13.04
CA ILE A 141 -16.43 10.79 12.23
C ILE A 141 -15.89 11.30 10.90
N ARG A 142 -16.64 12.15 10.19
CA ARG A 142 -16.20 12.72 8.91
C ARG A 142 -14.92 13.53 9.05
N GLN A 143 -14.83 14.35 10.09
CA GLN A 143 -13.64 15.15 10.34
C GLN A 143 -12.44 14.27 10.67
N ASN A 144 -12.64 13.21 11.49
CA ASN A 144 -11.60 12.24 11.77
C ASN A 144 -11.10 11.52 10.51
N ILE A 145 -11.99 11.11 9.60
CA ILE A 145 -11.59 10.53 8.30
C ILE A 145 -10.72 11.51 7.51
N ILE A 146 -11.13 12.77 7.41
CA ILE A 146 -10.40 13.81 6.68
C ILE A 146 -9.02 14.06 7.29
N ASP A 147 -8.93 14.13 8.62
CA ASP A 147 -7.69 14.51 9.31
C ASP A 147 -6.69 13.35 9.44
N THR A 148 -7.18 12.11 9.51
CA THR A 148 -6.34 10.93 9.83
C THR A 148 -6.17 9.94 8.69
N MET A 149 -7.16 9.78 7.82
CA MET A 149 -7.18 8.71 6.81
C MET A 149 -6.87 9.20 5.39
N LEU A 150 -7.10 10.48 5.10
CA LEU A 150 -6.98 11.01 3.73
C LEU A 150 -5.67 11.79 3.53
N PRO A 151 -4.99 11.60 2.38
CA PRO A 151 -3.79 12.36 2.06
C PRO A 151 -4.11 13.84 1.77
N ALA A 152 -3.06 14.65 1.64
CA ALA A 152 -3.20 16.01 1.11
C ALA A 152 -3.58 15.94 -0.38
N ASN A 153 -4.32 16.94 -0.89
CA ASN A 153 -4.78 17.02 -2.28
C ASN A 153 -5.86 15.97 -2.68
N VAL A 154 -6.85 15.79 -1.80
CA VAL A 154 -8.06 15.01 -2.08
C VAL A 154 -9.22 15.95 -2.37
N GLY A 155 -10.04 15.60 -3.37
CA GLY A 155 -11.31 16.27 -3.63
C GLY A 155 -12.38 15.75 -2.69
N LEU A 156 -12.92 16.60 -1.81
CA LEU A 156 -13.91 16.18 -0.82
C LEU A 156 -15.31 16.63 -1.23
N VAL A 157 -16.27 15.71 -1.15
CA VAL A 157 -17.69 15.98 -1.39
C VAL A 157 -18.53 15.36 -0.28
N LYS A 158 -19.31 16.18 0.43
CA LYS A 158 -20.33 15.68 1.36
C LYS A 158 -21.49 15.06 0.56
N THR A 159 -21.93 13.87 0.94
CA THR A 159 -23.04 13.18 0.27
C THR A 159 -24.38 13.58 0.87
N ALA A 160 -25.46 13.34 0.12
CA ALA A 160 -26.82 13.63 0.57
C ALA A 160 -27.21 12.89 1.87
N HIS A 161 -26.57 11.73 2.13
CA HIS A 161 -26.84 10.90 3.31
C HIS A 161 -25.80 11.05 4.42
N ARG A 162 -25.14 12.23 4.51
CA ARG A 162 -24.18 12.60 5.57
C ARG A 162 -22.85 11.84 5.54
N GLY A 163 -22.66 10.94 4.58
CA GLY A 163 -21.38 10.30 4.27
C GLY A 163 -20.38 11.25 3.60
N LEU A 164 -19.31 10.69 3.06
CA LEU A 164 -18.20 11.44 2.45
C LEU A 164 -17.69 10.73 1.19
N HIS A 165 -17.63 11.45 0.08
CA HIS A 165 -16.85 11.03 -1.09
C HIS A 165 -15.49 11.72 -1.06
N ALA A 166 -14.44 10.94 -1.24
CA ALA A 166 -13.07 11.39 -1.45
C ALA A 166 -12.61 11.01 -2.86
N TYR A 167 -12.31 12.02 -3.67
CA TYR A 167 -11.73 11.89 -5.00
C TYR A 167 -10.22 11.99 -4.88
N CYS A 168 -9.51 10.92 -5.20
CA CYS A 168 -8.05 10.85 -5.07
C CYS A 168 -7.46 10.04 -6.22
N ASN A 169 -6.16 10.21 -6.44
CA ASN A 169 -5.44 9.38 -7.40
C ASN A 169 -5.16 8.01 -6.81
N ARG A 170 -5.11 6.99 -7.67
CA ARG A 170 -4.73 5.64 -7.27
C ARG A 170 -3.22 5.52 -7.07
N ASP A 171 -2.44 6.45 -7.63
CA ASP A 171 -0.98 6.48 -7.48
C ASP A 171 -0.34 5.13 -7.89
N GLY A 172 -0.84 4.52 -8.97
CA GLY A 172 -0.40 3.21 -9.46
C GLY A 172 -1.04 2.01 -8.76
N TYR A 173 -1.90 2.21 -7.76
CA TYR A 173 -2.64 1.13 -7.13
C TYR A 173 -3.64 0.49 -8.12
N THR A 174 -3.43 -0.79 -8.41
CA THR A 174 -4.33 -1.56 -9.27
C THR A 174 -5.50 -2.08 -8.44
N LEU A 175 -6.70 -1.56 -8.71
CA LEU A 175 -7.91 -2.06 -8.09
C LEU A 175 -8.27 -3.44 -8.67
N PRO A 176 -8.69 -4.41 -7.83
CA PRO A 176 -9.09 -5.73 -8.31
C PRO A 176 -10.36 -5.69 -9.17
N SER A 177 -11.16 -4.62 -9.04
CA SER A 177 -12.35 -4.35 -9.83
C SER A 177 -12.59 -2.84 -9.92
N ASN A 178 -13.24 -2.39 -10.99
CA ASN A 178 -13.68 -0.99 -11.14
C ASN A 178 -14.63 -0.54 -10.02
N ARG A 179 -15.28 -1.49 -9.34
CA ARG A 179 -16.16 -1.25 -8.20
C ARG A 179 -15.88 -2.29 -7.13
N CYS A 180 -15.40 -1.82 -5.98
CA CYS A 180 -15.16 -2.60 -4.78
C CYS A 180 -16.18 -2.16 -3.73
N VAL A 181 -17.29 -2.90 -3.59
CA VAL A 181 -18.36 -2.60 -2.64
C VAL A 181 -18.07 -3.26 -1.30
N LYS A 182 -18.28 -2.52 -0.20
CA LYS A 182 -18.02 -2.91 1.18
C LYS A 182 -16.65 -3.55 1.32
N CYS A 183 -15.64 -2.97 0.67
CA CYS A 183 -14.30 -3.49 0.71
C CYS A 183 -13.71 -3.42 2.11
N ILE A 184 -14.16 -2.47 2.92
CA ILE A 184 -13.85 -2.36 4.35
C ILE A 184 -15.14 -2.06 5.10
N VAL A 185 -15.40 -2.83 6.15
CA VAL A 185 -16.54 -2.61 7.06
C VAL A 185 -15.97 -2.39 8.47
N LEU A 186 -16.25 -1.22 9.03
CA LEU A 186 -15.97 -0.84 10.40
C LEU A 186 -17.30 -0.62 11.14
N ASP A 187 -17.27 -0.57 12.47
CA ASP A 187 -18.49 -0.51 13.31
C ASP A 187 -19.51 0.56 12.90
N ASN A 188 -19.04 1.69 12.38
CA ASN A 188 -19.89 2.84 12.00
C ASN A 188 -19.65 3.33 10.56
N ILE A 189 -18.81 2.65 9.78
CA ILE A 189 -18.38 3.11 8.46
C ILE A 189 -18.30 1.91 7.52
N GLU A 190 -19.00 1.98 6.40
CA GLU A 190 -18.78 1.10 5.25
C GLU A 190 -18.01 1.88 4.18
N ILE A 191 -16.97 1.27 3.60
CA ILE A 191 -16.14 1.91 2.58
C ILE A 191 -16.35 1.17 1.25
N ASP A 192 -16.74 1.95 0.24
CA ASP A 192 -16.78 1.53 -1.16
C ASP A 192 -15.68 2.27 -1.94
N ILE A 193 -15.06 1.59 -2.90
CA ILE A 193 -14.06 2.20 -3.80
C ILE A 193 -14.52 2.03 -5.24
N PHE A 194 -14.56 3.14 -5.97
CA PHE A 194 -14.90 3.22 -7.38
C PHE A 194 -13.69 3.73 -8.16
N GLY A 195 -13.08 2.85 -8.94
CA GLY A 195 -11.99 3.23 -9.83
C GLY A 195 -12.50 3.95 -11.07
N GLN A 196 -11.67 4.85 -11.61
CA GLN A 196 -11.82 5.27 -12.99
C GLN A 196 -11.77 4.04 -13.91
N MET A 197 -12.71 4.02 -14.83
CA MET A 197 -12.92 2.89 -15.70
C MET A 197 -11.89 2.88 -16.82
N PHE A 198 -11.24 1.75 -17.04
CA PHE A 198 -10.64 1.48 -18.33
C PHE A 198 -11.78 1.42 -19.36
N LYS A 199 -11.61 2.08 -20.52
CA LYS A 199 -12.61 2.11 -21.59
C LYS A 199 -12.87 0.71 -22.20
N TYR A 200 -12.08 -0.30 -21.82
CA TYR A 200 -12.03 -1.63 -22.41
C TYR A 200 -11.92 -2.70 -21.31
N LYS A 201 -12.61 -3.83 -21.49
CA LYS A 201 -12.32 -5.08 -20.78
C LYS A 201 -11.31 -5.86 -21.60
N GLU A 202 -10.20 -6.30 -21.02
CA GLU A 202 -9.36 -7.33 -21.63
C GLU A 202 -9.86 -8.70 -21.19
N TYR A 203 -10.34 -9.49 -22.14
CA TYR A 203 -10.61 -10.91 -21.93
C TYR A 203 -9.90 -11.69 -23.04
N GLY A 204 -8.88 -12.47 -22.67
CA GLY A 204 -8.17 -13.32 -23.62
C GLY A 204 -7.45 -12.60 -24.77
N GLY A 205 -6.96 -11.37 -24.55
CA GLY A 205 -6.19 -10.62 -25.56
C GLY A 205 -7.01 -9.96 -26.68
N MET A 206 -8.34 -9.94 -26.57
CA MET A 206 -9.21 -9.14 -27.46
C MET A 206 -9.82 -7.97 -26.70
N GLU A 207 -9.53 -6.75 -27.13
CA GLU A 207 -10.18 -5.53 -26.64
C GLU A 207 -11.67 -5.53 -27.02
N GLN A 208 -12.57 -5.69 -26.05
CA GLN A 208 -13.98 -5.34 -26.27
C GLN A 208 -14.28 -3.94 -25.72
N LYS A 209 -14.80 -3.08 -26.61
CA LYS A 209 -15.24 -1.69 -26.39
C LYS A 209 -16.56 -1.61 -25.62
N GLU A 210 -16.66 -2.27 -24.48
CA GLU A 210 -17.85 -2.17 -23.63
C GLU A 210 -17.61 -1.13 -22.53
N LEU A 211 -18.16 0.07 -22.71
CA LEU A 211 -18.19 1.11 -21.69
C LEU A 211 -19.17 0.68 -20.58
N ALA A 212 -18.67 0.17 -19.47
CA ALA A 212 -19.44 0.27 -18.24
C ALA A 212 -19.38 1.74 -17.78
N GLN A 213 -20.47 2.30 -17.25
CA GLN A 213 -20.54 3.70 -16.83
C GLN A 213 -20.75 3.78 -15.31
N ASN A 214 -19.78 4.34 -14.60
CA ASN A 214 -19.92 4.73 -13.19
C ASN A 214 -20.13 6.25 -13.13
N ARG A 215 -21.39 6.70 -13.13
CA ARG A 215 -21.72 8.12 -12.90
C ARG A 215 -21.83 8.35 -11.40
N VAL A 216 -20.93 9.15 -10.82
CA VAL A 216 -20.91 9.38 -9.36
C VAL A 216 -21.02 10.87 -9.08
N VAL A 217 -22.25 11.39 -8.95
CA VAL A 217 -22.57 12.58 -8.13
C VAL A 217 -24.05 12.54 -7.70
N GLY A 218 -24.29 12.76 -6.40
CA GLY A 218 -25.63 12.97 -5.84
C GLY A 218 -26.13 14.42 -6.01
N PRO A 219 -27.45 14.66 -5.93
CA PRO A 219 -27.99 16.02 -5.90
C PRO A 219 -27.46 16.78 -4.67
N ASN A 220 -27.08 18.07 -4.86
CA ASN A 220 -26.60 19.02 -3.85
C ASN A 220 -25.15 18.88 -3.35
N SER A 221 -24.29 18.14 -4.05
CA SER A 221 -22.87 18.01 -3.72
C SER A 221 -22.07 19.32 -3.86
N SER A 222 -21.34 19.71 -2.81
CA SER A 222 -20.34 20.81 -2.84
C SER A 222 -18.92 20.24 -2.77
N PHE A 223 -18.04 20.67 -3.68
CA PHE A 223 -16.63 20.27 -3.71
C PHE A 223 -15.78 21.20 -2.84
N ARG A 224 -15.05 20.66 -1.87
CA ARG A 224 -14.09 21.40 -1.04
C ARG A 224 -12.71 20.77 -1.20
N GLU A 225 -11.71 21.60 -1.43
CA GLU A 225 -10.31 21.19 -1.55
C GLU A 225 -9.55 21.65 -0.31
N THR A 226 -8.80 20.74 0.33
CA THR A 226 -7.91 21.07 1.44
C THR A 226 -6.48 21.24 0.92
N LYS A 227 -6.03 22.49 0.80
CA LYS A 227 -4.62 22.82 0.58
C LYS A 227 -3.92 22.81 1.94
N LYS A 228 -2.90 21.95 2.14
CA LYS A 228 -1.99 22.11 3.29
C LYS A 228 -1.23 23.41 3.08
N GLN A 229 -1.42 24.40 3.96
CA GLN A 229 -0.55 25.56 4.00
C GLN A 229 0.86 25.08 4.39
N GLN A 230 1.85 25.29 3.52
CA GLN A 230 3.24 25.24 3.93
C GLN A 230 3.43 26.27 5.05
N LYS A 231 3.82 25.81 6.25
CA LYS A 231 4.33 26.69 7.30
C LYS A 231 5.56 27.38 6.71
N ARG A 232 5.42 28.67 6.42
CA ARG A 232 6.59 29.53 6.24
C ARG A 232 7.17 29.73 7.63
N ASP A 233 8.26 29.05 7.92
CA ASP A 233 9.11 29.40 9.05
C ASP A 233 9.57 30.84 8.84
N SER A 234 9.01 31.74 9.64
CA SER A 234 9.45 33.11 9.73
C SER A 234 10.72 33.08 10.58
N GLN A 235 11.88 33.05 9.93
CA GLN A 235 13.14 33.41 10.57
C GLN A 235 13.29 34.93 10.51
N ILE A 236 13.17 35.52 11.72
CA ILE A 236 13.71 36.79 12.25
C ILE A 236 13.48 38.05 11.41
#